data_AF-A0AB74UT87-F1
#
_entry.id   AF-A0AB74UT87-F1
#
_cell.length_a   1.000
_cell.length_b   1.000
_cell.length_c   1.000
_cell.angle_alpha   90.00
_cell.angle_beta   90.00
_cell.angle_gamma   90.00
#
_symmetry.space_group_name_H-M   'P 1'
#
loop_
_entity.id
_entity.type
_entity.pdbx_description
1 polymer ?
#
loop_
_entity_poly.entity_id
_entity_poly.type
_entity_poly.pdbx_seq_one_letter_code
_entity_poly.pdbx_strand_id
1 'polypeptide(L)'
;MNIVHVVENLNRGGLERMVIDLVTMQQRQGHRCRVVCLFEAGALAHELDAQGIPVHACGKRRGPDLRALLRLRRALATPATEVLHTHNAVAHYHAVWASTGLGIGRVVNTRHGMGANRNSRRREGLYRRALARTDAVALVCAAARDDAVRRGIVPPGKACVVPNGIRVEQFLSASPDHRARLRERLALPPQARLIGSVGRLNWTKDQANLIRAFAVVRQRVADVVLLLIGDGELRAELEQLAAATMPGGSVRFLGDRSDVRELLPGLDLFALSSLSEGYSMALLEACASALPIVATAVGGNGEIVREGVNGKLVPAADADALAAAMIALLEAPATAQELGARGRAWVEAEGSLERMAARYESLYRGEREPADA
;
A
#
# COMPACT_ATOMS: atom_id res chain seq x y z
N MET A 1 12.98 15.52 16.05
CA MET A 1 13.47 14.23 16.54
C MET A 1 14.51 13.66 15.59
N ASN A 2 15.37 12.77 16.08
CA ASN A 2 16.30 11.96 15.31
C ASN A 2 15.72 10.56 15.15
N ILE A 3 15.23 10.25 13.96
CA ILE A 3 14.42 9.07 13.68
C ILE A 3 15.23 8.10 12.80
N VAL A 4 15.34 6.85 13.24
CA VAL A 4 15.96 5.78 12.45
C VAL A 4 14.87 4.81 12.00
N HIS A 5 14.67 4.73 10.69
CA HIS A 5 13.79 3.72 10.09
C HIS A 5 14.58 2.46 9.75
N VAL A 6 14.08 1.30 10.15
CA VAL A 6 14.66 0.00 9.77
C VAL A 6 13.67 -0.80 8.94
N VAL A 7 14.06 -1.09 7.70
CA VAL A 7 13.29 -1.86 6.71
C VAL A 7 14.08 -3.09 6.27
N GLU A 8 13.42 -4.03 5.59
CA GLU A 8 14.13 -5.17 5.00
C GLU A 8 15.01 -4.73 3.82
N ASN A 9 14.42 -4.02 2.86
CA ASN A 9 15.06 -3.31 1.74
C ASN A 9 14.12 -2.19 1.23
N LEU A 10 14.57 -1.37 0.29
CA LEU A 10 13.76 -0.36 -0.43
C LEU A 10 13.58 -0.76 -1.90
N ASN A 11 13.21 -2.02 -2.16
CA ASN A 11 12.80 -2.43 -3.50
C ASN A 11 11.44 -1.83 -3.89
N ARG A 12 11.02 -1.99 -5.15
CA ARG A 12 9.76 -1.43 -5.62
C ARG A 12 8.56 -2.14 -4.97
N GLY A 13 7.75 -1.38 -4.25
CA GLY A 13 6.54 -1.86 -3.56
C GLY A 13 5.84 -0.75 -2.79
N GLY A 14 4.61 -1.04 -2.34
CA GLY A 14 3.77 -0.05 -1.63
C GLY A 14 4.31 0.33 -0.25
N LEU A 15 4.89 -0.64 0.48
CA LEU A 15 5.52 -0.39 1.79
C LEU A 15 6.73 0.52 1.63
N GLU A 16 7.61 0.18 0.70
CA GLU A 16 8.87 0.88 0.49
C GLU A 16 8.60 2.31 0.03
N ARG A 17 7.60 2.50 -0.83
CA ARG A 17 7.11 3.82 -1.21
C ARG A 17 6.57 4.61 -0.03
N MET A 18 5.72 3.99 0.79
CA MET A 18 5.18 4.62 2.01
C MET A 18 6.31 5.05 2.96
N VAL A 19 7.34 4.24 3.15
CA VAL A 19 8.51 4.58 3.99
C VAL A 19 9.26 5.78 3.43
N ILE A 20 9.54 5.79 2.12
CA ILE A 20 10.26 6.90 1.47
C ILE A 20 9.48 8.21 1.63
N ASP A 21 8.18 8.16 1.37
CA ASP A 21 7.32 9.34 1.47
C ASP A 21 7.20 9.83 2.92
N LEU A 22 7.05 8.92 3.90
CA LEU A 22 7.02 9.25 5.34
C LEU A 22 8.33 9.90 5.80
N VAL A 23 9.48 9.29 5.47
CA VAL A 23 10.81 9.78 5.85
C VAL A 23 11.08 11.16 5.24
N THR A 24 10.67 11.36 3.98
CA THR A 24 10.75 12.65 3.29
C THR A 24 9.90 13.71 4.01
N MET A 25 8.66 13.38 4.37
CA MET A 25 7.78 14.30 5.10
C MET A 25 8.36 14.68 6.47
N GLN A 26 8.86 13.71 7.22
CA GLN A 26 9.49 13.95 8.51
C GLN A 26 10.72 14.86 8.40
N GLN A 27 11.55 14.68 7.37
CA GLN A 27 12.69 15.57 7.11
C GLN A 27 12.22 17.01 6.85
N ARG A 28 11.15 17.19 6.08
CA ARG A 28 10.52 18.51 5.84
C ARG A 28 9.95 19.13 7.11
N GLN A 29 9.47 18.31 8.05
CA GLN A 29 9.02 18.71 9.39
C GLN A 29 10.19 18.99 10.36
N GLY A 30 11.44 19.05 9.87
CA GLY A 30 12.63 19.39 10.65
C GLY A 30 13.18 18.22 11.47
N HIS A 31 12.74 16.99 11.23
CA HIS A 31 13.34 15.81 11.84
C HIS A 31 14.63 15.41 11.11
N ARG A 32 15.57 14.81 11.83
CA ARG A 32 16.76 14.19 11.23
C ARG A 32 16.49 12.71 11.04
N CYS A 33 16.20 12.33 9.80
CA CYS A 33 15.86 10.95 9.48
C CYS A 33 17.05 10.22 8.85
N ARG A 34 17.10 8.90 9.06
CA ARG A 34 17.97 7.98 8.31
C ARG A 34 17.27 6.65 8.13
N VAL A 35 17.68 5.92 7.11
CA VAL A 35 17.13 4.58 6.82
C VAL A 35 18.23 3.54 6.90
N VAL A 36 17.95 2.44 7.59
CA VAL A 36 18.81 1.26 7.64
C VAL A 36 18.07 0.08 7.00
N CYS A 37 18.58 -0.40 5.88
CA CYS A 37 18.10 -1.62 5.25
C CYS A 37 18.80 -2.83 5.88
N LEU A 38 18.02 -3.83 6.30
CA LEU A 38 18.55 -5.05 6.88
C LEU A 38 19.36 -5.87 5.86
N PHE A 39 18.85 -5.96 4.63
CA PHE A 39 19.49 -6.66 3.52
C PHE A 39 20.26 -5.67 2.63
N GLU A 40 20.01 -5.67 1.33
CA GLU A 40 20.45 -4.64 0.37
C GLU A 40 19.64 -3.33 0.48
N ALA A 41 20.17 -2.24 -0.07
CA ALA A 41 19.48 -0.94 -0.06
C ALA A 41 18.19 -1.00 -0.89
N GLY A 42 18.23 -1.63 -2.07
CA GLY A 42 17.09 -1.74 -2.99
C GLY A 42 17.00 -0.60 -4.01
N ALA A 43 16.15 -0.80 -5.02
CA ALA A 43 16.09 0.07 -6.20
C ALA A 43 15.66 1.52 -5.91
N LEU A 44 14.84 1.77 -4.88
CA LEU A 44 14.30 3.09 -4.56
C LEU A 44 15.18 3.88 -3.58
N ALA A 45 16.29 3.31 -3.09
CA ALA A 45 17.16 3.96 -2.11
C ALA A 45 17.75 5.29 -2.61
N HIS A 46 18.05 5.37 -3.91
CA HIS A 46 18.64 6.56 -4.54
C HIS A 46 17.77 7.82 -4.39
N GLU A 47 16.45 7.68 -4.24
CA GLU A 47 15.55 8.82 -4.02
C GLU A 47 15.74 9.49 -2.67
N LEU A 48 16.17 8.74 -1.65
CA LEU A 48 16.49 9.26 -0.33
C LEU A 48 17.88 9.90 -0.32
N ASP A 49 18.86 9.26 -0.96
CA ASP A 49 20.20 9.81 -1.10
C ASP A 49 20.19 11.16 -1.84
N ALA A 50 19.39 11.29 -2.90
CA ALA A 50 19.20 12.54 -3.62
C ALA A 50 18.61 13.68 -2.76
N GLN A 51 17.95 13.35 -1.65
CA GLN A 51 17.39 14.30 -0.68
C GLN A 51 18.29 14.48 0.55
N GLY A 52 19.52 13.93 0.51
CA GLY A 52 20.47 13.98 1.62
C GLY A 52 20.04 13.17 2.83
N ILE A 53 19.14 12.19 2.66
CA ILE A 53 18.69 11.28 3.73
C ILE A 53 19.56 10.02 3.68
N PRO A 54 20.42 9.77 4.68
CA PRO A 54 21.37 8.66 4.61
C PRO A 54 20.67 7.30 4.60
N VAL A 55 21.04 6.45 3.64
CA VAL A 55 20.64 5.04 3.58
C VAL A 55 21.84 4.13 3.87
N HIS A 56 21.70 3.21 4.83
CA HIS A 56 22.72 2.21 5.14
C HIS A 56 22.21 0.79 4.95
N ALA A 57 22.89 -0.02 4.14
CA ALA A 57 22.57 -1.43 3.95
C ALA A 57 23.44 -2.34 4.83
N CYS A 58 22.80 -3.21 5.61
CA CYS A 58 23.51 -4.14 6.50
C CYS A 58 23.94 -5.43 5.80
N GLY A 59 23.49 -5.69 4.57
CA GLY A 59 23.93 -6.82 3.75
C GLY A 59 23.70 -8.18 4.43
N LYS A 60 22.58 -8.32 5.15
CA LYS A 60 22.24 -9.56 5.84
C LYS A 60 22.11 -10.72 4.86
N ARG A 61 22.66 -11.89 5.21
CA ARG A 61 22.43 -13.14 4.47
C ARG A 61 21.28 -13.95 5.07
N ARG A 62 20.75 -14.91 4.29
CA ARG A 62 19.75 -15.89 4.78
C ARG A 62 20.33 -16.66 5.99
N GLY A 63 19.49 -16.99 6.96
CA GLY A 63 19.91 -17.68 8.20
C GLY A 63 20.35 -16.73 9.32
N PRO A 64 20.98 -17.23 10.39
CA PRO A 64 21.57 -16.39 11.44
C PRO A 64 22.80 -15.66 10.89
N ASP A 65 22.87 -14.34 11.08
CA ASP A 65 23.97 -13.50 10.59
C ASP A 65 24.36 -12.48 11.65
N LEU A 66 25.28 -12.86 12.54
CA LEU A 66 25.75 -12.01 13.63
C LEU A 66 26.54 -10.80 13.11
N ARG A 67 27.22 -10.92 11.98
CA ARG A 67 27.94 -9.79 11.37
C ARG A 67 26.97 -8.72 10.90
N ALA A 68 25.86 -9.12 10.28
CA ALA A 68 24.80 -8.18 9.92
C ALA A 68 24.16 -7.54 11.17
N LEU A 69 23.98 -8.29 12.26
CA LEU A 69 23.48 -7.74 13.52
C LEU A 69 24.46 -6.71 14.13
N LEU A 70 25.77 -6.96 14.07
CA LEU A 70 26.79 -6.00 14.51
C LEU A 70 26.84 -4.75 13.63
N ARG A 71 26.69 -4.90 12.30
CA ARG A 71 26.56 -3.76 11.38
C ARG A 71 25.31 -2.94 11.69
N LEU A 72 24.17 -3.60 11.90
CA LEU A 72 22.94 -2.96 12.32
C LEU A 72 23.13 -2.21 13.64
N ARG A 73 23.72 -2.84 14.66
CA ARG A 73 24.03 -2.18 15.94
C ARG A 73 24.89 -0.94 15.74
N ARG A 74 25.94 -0.99 14.92
CA ARG A 74 26.78 0.19 14.63
C ARG A 74 25.99 1.31 13.96
N ALA A 75 25.11 0.97 13.02
CA ALA A 75 24.23 1.95 12.36
C ALA A 75 23.22 2.59 13.32
N LEU A 76 22.78 1.85 14.34
CA LEU A 76 21.88 2.33 15.40
C LEU A 76 22.60 3.07 16.53
N ALA A 77 23.88 2.79 16.79
CA ALA A 77 24.65 3.29 17.93
C ALA A 77 25.14 4.73 17.78
N THR A 78 24.32 5.61 17.22
CA THR A 78 24.60 7.05 17.25
C THR A 78 23.97 7.68 18.48
N PRO A 79 24.69 8.53 19.24
CA PRO A 79 24.18 9.17 20.47
C PRO A 79 22.88 9.96 20.28
N ALA A 80 22.56 10.29 19.04
CA ALA A 80 21.41 11.08 18.66
C ALA A 80 20.11 10.27 18.47
N THR A 81 20.10 8.94 18.39
CA THR A 81 18.87 8.21 18.02
C THR A 81 17.80 8.24 19.11
N GLU A 82 16.75 9.04 18.89
CA GLU A 82 15.63 9.20 19.82
C GLU A 82 14.52 8.17 19.54
N VAL A 83 14.24 7.94 18.26
CA VAL A 83 13.17 7.04 17.80
C VAL A 83 13.74 5.97 16.89
N LEU A 84 13.45 4.71 17.20
CA LEU A 84 13.66 3.56 16.33
C LEU A 84 12.31 3.10 15.77
N HIS A 85 12.06 3.40 14.50
CA HIS A 85 10.86 2.95 13.79
C HIS A 85 11.21 1.78 12.87
N THR A 86 10.52 0.66 13.02
CA THR A 86 10.82 -0.57 12.28
C THR A 86 9.62 -1.01 11.45
N HIS A 87 9.85 -1.59 10.28
CA HIS A 87 8.78 -1.98 9.36
C HIS A 87 8.79 -3.50 9.13
N ASN A 88 7.67 -4.15 9.42
CA ASN A 88 7.48 -5.61 9.44
C ASN A 88 8.29 -6.36 10.51
N ALA A 89 7.93 -7.63 10.71
CA ALA A 89 8.43 -8.44 11.81
C ALA A 89 9.94 -8.72 11.73
N VAL A 90 10.48 -9.00 10.53
CA VAL A 90 11.87 -9.42 10.37
C VAL A 90 12.85 -8.29 10.66
N ALA A 91 12.61 -7.09 10.11
CA ALA A 91 13.40 -5.92 10.45
C ALA A 91 13.28 -5.58 11.94
N HIS A 92 12.08 -5.71 12.51
CA HIS A 92 11.80 -5.38 13.89
C HIS A 92 12.63 -6.17 14.90
N TYR A 93 12.54 -7.51 14.90
CA TYR A 93 13.21 -8.26 15.96
C TYR A 93 14.75 -8.17 15.86
N HIS A 94 15.31 -8.01 14.65
CA HIS A 94 16.75 -7.74 14.50
C HIS A 94 17.13 -6.36 15.04
N ALA A 95 16.34 -5.33 14.74
CA ALA A 95 16.60 -3.98 15.19
C ALA A 95 16.50 -3.86 16.72
N VAL A 96 15.50 -4.49 17.35
CA VAL A 96 15.34 -4.50 18.81
C VAL A 96 16.51 -5.21 19.51
N TRP A 97 16.98 -6.33 18.98
CA TRP A 97 18.17 -6.99 19.54
C TRP A 97 19.44 -6.17 19.33
N ALA A 98 19.61 -5.59 18.14
CA ALA A 98 20.74 -4.72 17.84
C ALA A 98 20.76 -3.45 18.71
N SER A 99 19.59 -2.92 19.09
CA SER A 99 19.44 -1.71 19.89
C SER A 99 19.53 -1.91 21.40
N THR A 100 19.60 -3.16 21.87
CA THR A 100 19.62 -3.46 23.31
C THR A 100 20.81 -2.76 23.98
N GLY A 101 20.55 -1.94 25.00
CA GLY A 101 21.56 -1.17 25.72
C GLY A 101 22.06 0.09 25.00
N LEU A 102 21.43 0.54 23.90
CA LEU A 102 21.77 1.80 23.24
C LEU A 102 21.01 3.03 23.77
N GLY A 103 20.10 2.85 24.74
CA GLY A 103 19.35 3.97 25.34
C GLY A 103 18.36 4.66 24.41
N ILE A 104 17.82 3.96 23.41
CA ILE A 104 16.81 4.52 22.48
C ILE A 104 15.53 4.85 23.27
N GLY A 105 15.08 6.10 23.17
CA GLY A 105 13.95 6.61 23.95
C GLY A 105 12.59 6.03 23.54
N ARG A 106 12.37 5.77 22.24
CA ARG A 106 11.12 5.23 21.72
C ARG A 106 11.36 4.18 20.63
N VAL A 107 10.67 3.04 20.73
CA VAL A 107 10.71 1.95 19.75
C VAL A 107 9.30 1.67 19.22
N VAL A 108 9.12 1.91 17.93
CA VAL A 108 7.84 1.71 17.22
C VAL A 108 8.00 0.66 16.13
N ASN A 109 6.98 -0.17 15.96
CA ASN A 109 6.86 -1.06 14.80
C ASN A 109 5.64 -0.71 13.94
N THR A 110 5.75 -0.81 12.62
CA THR A 110 4.58 -0.86 11.73
C THR A 110 4.49 -2.23 11.06
N ARG A 111 3.29 -2.83 11.06
CA ARG A 111 2.97 -4.02 10.26
C ARG A 111 2.12 -3.64 9.05
N HIS A 112 2.66 -3.89 7.84
CA HIS A 112 2.08 -3.40 6.58
C HIS A 112 1.14 -4.36 5.86
N GLY A 113 0.90 -5.56 6.41
CA GLY A 113 0.03 -6.54 5.78
C GLY A 113 -0.69 -7.42 6.78
N MET A 114 -1.73 -8.11 6.31
CA MET A 114 -2.62 -8.98 7.08
C MET A 114 -1.97 -10.30 7.57
N GLY A 115 -0.64 -10.40 7.55
CA GLY A 115 0.07 -11.59 8.03
C GLY A 115 -0.08 -12.83 7.14
N ALA A 116 -0.29 -12.64 5.82
CA ALA A 116 -0.45 -13.72 4.83
C ALA A 116 0.71 -14.74 4.82
N ASN A 117 1.90 -14.37 5.31
CA ASN A 117 3.01 -15.30 5.49
C ASN A 117 2.86 -16.11 6.81
N ARG A 118 1.88 -17.02 6.79
CA ARG A 118 1.44 -17.89 7.91
C ARG A 118 2.51 -18.88 8.41
N ASN A 119 3.63 -19.04 7.71
CA ASN A 119 4.45 -20.25 7.78
C ASN A 119 5.71 -20.21 8.67
N SER A 120 5.83 -19.28 9.63
CA SER A 120 6.99 -19.34 10.55
C SER A 120 6.64 -18.98 11.99
N ARG A 121 6.09 -19.96 12.73
CA ARG A 121 5.91 -19.91 14.19
C ARG A 121 7.15 -19.39 14.91
N ARG A 122 8.34 -19.71 14.39
CA ARG A 122 9.63 -19.21 14.88
C ARG A 122 9.76 -17.70 14.73
N ARG A 123 9.57 -17.14 13.53
CA ARG A 123 9.64 -15.68 13.31
C ARG A 123 8.63 -14.93 14.17
N GLU A 124 7.42 -15.45 14.28
CA GLU A 124 6.38 -14.88 15.14
C GLU A 124 6.76 -14.92 16.62
N GLY A 125 7.40 -16.00 17.09
CA GLY A 125 7.94 -16.08 18.44
C GLY A 125 9.11 -15.13 18.71
N LEU A 126 9.91 -14.79 17.70
CA LEU A 126 10.99 -13.79 17.82
C LEU A 126 10.43 -12.38 17.84
N TYR A 127 9.44 -12.11 16.98
CA TYR A 127 8.70 -10.85 16.97
C TYR A 127 8.04 -10.57 18.32
N ARG A 128 7.27 -11.53 18.87
CA ARG A 128 6.63 -11.38 20.19
C ARG A 128 7.63 -11.11 21.32
N ARG A 129 8.81 -11.71 21.29
CA ARG A 129 9.88 -11.41 22.27
C ARG A 129 10.41 -9.98 22.12
N ALA A 130 10.54 -9.49 20.89
CA ALA A 130 10.95 -8.11 20.64
C ALA A 130 9.92 -7.09 21.15
N LEU A 131 8.63 -7.45 21.18
CA LEU A 131 7.58 -6.58 21.71
C LEU A 131 7.76 -6.21 23.18
N ALA A 132 8.53 -6.97 23.97
CA ALA A 132 8.86 -6.59 25.35
C ALA A 132 9.61 -5.25 25.44
N ARG A 133 10.39 -4.89 24.40
CA ARG A 133 11.15 -3.63 24.28
C ARG A 133 10.58 -2.72 23.18
N THR A 134 9.30 -2.88 22.88
CA THR A 134 8.60 -2.07 21.87
C THR A 134 7.50 -1.29 22.57
N ASP A 135 7.43 0.00 22.32
CA ASP A 135 6.46 0.85 22.98
C ASP A 135 5.10 0.79 22.31
N ALA A 136 5.08 0.79 20.97
CA ALA A 136 3.86 0.70 20.19
C ALA A 136 4.04 -0.05 18.87
N VAL A 137 2.95 -0.64 18.42
CA VAL A 137 2.83 -1.33 17.13
C VAL A 137 1.68 -0.68 16.37
N ALA A 138 2.02 -0.01 15.29
CA ALA A 138 1.10 0.51 14.29
C ALA A 138 0.66 -0.60 13.33
N LEU A 139 -0.64 -0.75 13.18
CA LEU A 139 -1.28 -1.61 12.19
C LEU A 139 -1.97 -0.72 11.16
N VAL A 140 -1.86 -1.10 9.89
CA VAL A 140 -2.33 -0.24 8.79
C VAL A 140 -3.85 -0.09 8.69
N CYS A 141 -4.62 -0.90 9.42
CA CYS A 141 -6.08 -0.85 9.44
C CYS A 141 -6.63 -1.51 10.72
N ALA A 142 -7.88 -1.22 11.07
CA ALA A 142 -8.55 -1.78 12.23
C ALA A 142 -8.65 -3.31 12.13
N ALA A 143 -8.97 -3.84 10.95
CA ALA A 143 -9.02 -5.28 10.71
C ALA A 143 -7.67 -5.97 11.01
N ALA A 144 -6.54 -5.34 10.66
CA ALA A 144 -5.20 -5.85 10.96
C ALA A 144 -4.88 -5.79 12.47
N ARG A 145 -5.27 -4.72 13.15
CA ARG A 145 -5.18 -4.59 14.61
C ARG A 145 -5.94 -5.70 15.31
N ASP A 146 -7.20 -5.88 14.96
CA ASP A 146 -8.08 -6.82 15.63
C ASP A 146 -7.63 -8.27 15.39
N ASP A 147 -7.15 -8.60 14.18
CA ASP A 147 -6.54 -9.91 13.91
C ASP A 147 -5.26 -10.15 14.72
N ALA A 148 -4.36 -9.15 14.77
CA ALA A 148 -3.10 -9.26 15.49
C ALA A 148 -3.32 -9.43 17.01
N VAL A 149 -4.30 -8.71 17.57
CA VAL A 149 -4.68 -8.83 18.98
C VAL A 149 -5.35 -10.17 19.26
N ARG A 150 -6.37 -10.55 18.48
CA ARG A 150 -7.10 -11.82 18.64
C ARG A 150 -6.16 -13.03 18.59
N ARG A 151 -5.14 -12.99 17.75
CA ARG A 151 -4.15 -14.07 17.60
C ARG A 151 -3.02 -14.04 18.64
N GLY A 152 -3.02 -13.06 19.56
CA GLY A 152 -1.96 -12.89 20.55
C GLY A 152 -0.60 -12.52 19.95
N ILE A 153 -0.60 -11.95 18.74
CA ILE A 153 0.63 -11.48 18.06
C ILE A 153 1.07 -10.15 18.67
N VAL A 154 0.12 -9.23 18.90
CA VAL A 154 0.38 -7.92 19.50
C VAL A 154 -0.49 -7.75 20.74
N PRO A 155 0.05 -7.32 21.89
CA PRO A 155 -0.75 -7.00 23.07
C PRO A 155 -1.70 -5.81 22.80
N PRO A 156 -2.97 -5.83 23.28
CA PRO A 156 -3.92 -4.74 23.05
C PRO A 156 -3.37 -3.36 23.42
N GLY A 157 -2.71 -3.24 24.58
CA GLY A 157 -2.15 -1.96 25.06
C GLY A 157 -0.98 -1.40 24.25
N LYS A 158 -0.50 -2.14 23.24
CA LYS A 158 0.55 -1.68 22.30
C LYS A 158 0.02 -1.51 20.87
N ALA A 159 -1.19 -1.99 20.57
CA ALA A 159 -1.73 -2.02 19.22
C ALA A 159 -2.45 -0.70 18.92
N CYS A 160 -2.02 0.01 17.87
CA CYS A 160 -2.64 1.24 17.38
C CYS A 160 -2.89 1.13 15.87
N VAL A 161 -3.85 1.90 15.35
CA VAL A 161 -4.14 1.93 13.91
C VAL A 161 -3.50 3.18 13.31
N VAL A 162 -2.58 3.00 12.37
CA VAL A 162 -2.02 4.11 11.60
C VAL A 162 -2.21 3.80 10.13
N PRO A 163 -3.29 4.31 9.50
CA PRO A 163 -3.55 4.09 8.09
C PRO A 163 -2.46 4.69 7.20
N ASN A 164 -2.23 4.08 6.04
CA ASN A 164 -1.28 4.66 5.08
C ASN A 164 -1.82 5.96 4.50
N GLY A 165 -0.90 6.85 4.12
CA GLY A 165 -1.20 8.08 3.42
C GLY A 165 -0.36 8.22 2.15
N ILE A 166 -0.86 9.02 1.20
CA ILE A 166 -0.19 9.32 -0.07
C ILE A 166 -0.03 10.82 -0.30
N ARG A 167 0.87 11.18 -1.22
CA ARG A 167 0.98 12.54 -1.75
C ARG A 167 -0.15 12.82 -2.72
N VAL A 168 -1.27 13.31 -2.20
CA VAL A 168 -2.51 13.52 -2.95
C VAL A 168 -2.32 14.54 -4.08
N GLU A 169 -1.47 15.53 -3.89
CA GLU A 169 -1.13 16.58 -4.85
C GLU A 169 -0.45 16.04 -6.12
N GLN A 170 0.04 14.80 -6.12
CA GLN A 170 0.70 14.18 -7.27
C GLN A 170 -0.27 13.50 -8.24
N PHE A 171 -1.54 13.40 -7.86
CA PHE A 171 -2.60 12.88 -8.69
C PHE A 171 -3.46 14.06 -9.13
N LEU A 172 -3.46 14.35 -10.43
CA LEU A 172 -4.25 15.44 -10.98
C LEU A 172 -5.59 14.90 -11.48
N SER A 173 -6.64 15.73 -11.45
CA SER A 173 -7.86 15.43 -12.21
C SER A 173 -7.55 15.46 -13.70
N ALA A 174 -7.95 14.44 -14.45
CA ALA A 174 -7.65 14.40 -15.88
C ALA A 174 -8.45 15.44 -16.66
N SER A 175 -7.74 16.15 -17.56
CA SER A 175 -8.38 16.89 -18.64
C SER A 175 -8.81 15.95 -19.79
N PRO A 176 -9.76 16.38 -20.65
CA PRO A 176 -10.09 15.65 -21.87
C PRO A 176 -8.87 15.34 -22.74
N ASP A 177 -7.94 16.29 -22.88
CA ASP A 177 -6.71 16.09 -23.65
C ASP A 177 -5.81 15.02 -23.05
N HIS A 178 -5.73 14.95 -21.71
CA HIS A 178 -4.98 13.90 -21.03
C HIS A 178 -5.55 12.51 -21.34
N ARG A 179 -6.87 12.39 -21.28
CA ARG A 179 -7.62 11.16 -21.62
C ARG A 179 -7.41 10.74 -23.07
N ALA A 180 -7.39 11.70 -24.00
CA ALA A 180 -7.13 11.43 -25.42
C ALA A 180 -5.69 10.96 -25.66
N ARG A 181 -4.69 11.69 -25.13
CA ARG A 181 -3.27 11.31 -25.23
C ARG A 181 -2.98 9.94 -24.64
N LEU A 182 -3.62 9.59 -23.51
CA LEU A 182 -3.44 8.29 -22.90
C LEU A 182 -3.92 7.15 -23.81
N ARG A 183 -5.10 7.32 -24.43
CA ARG A 183 -5.65 6.32 -25.37
C ARG A 183 -4.76 6.14 -26.58
N GLU A 184 -4.27 7.24 -27.16
CA GLU A 184 -3.31 7.22 -28.26
C GLU A 184 -2.01 6.50 -27.86
N ARG A 185 -1.40 6.89 -26.74
CA ARG A 185 -0.15 6.30 -26.22
C ARG A 185 -0.25 4.80 -25.98
N LEU A 186 -1.44 4.31 -25.62
CA LEU A 186 -1.72 2.90 -25.35
C LEU A 186 -2.35 2.16 -26.54
N ALA A 187 -2.45 2.80 -27.71
CA ALA A 187 -3.10 2.27 -28.91
C ALA A 187 -4.52 1.73 -28.62
N LEU A 188 -5.31 2.52 -27.88
CA LEU A 188 -6.69 2.22 -27.50
C LEU A 188 -7.68 3.00 -28.38
N PRO A 189 -8.90 2.49 -28.57
CA PRO A 189 -9.93 3.22 -29.30
C PRO A 189 -10.20 4.61 -28.65
N PRO A 190 -10.38 5.68 -29.43
CA PRO A 190 -10.53 7.04 -28.90
C PRO A 190 -11.68 7.22 -27.91
N GLN A 191 -12.74 6.43 -28.06
CA GLN A 191 -13.94 6.47 -27.22
C GLN A 191 -14.01 5.29 -26.24
N ALA A 192 -12.94 4.48 -26.14
CA ALA A 192 -12.96 3.33 -25.24
C ALA A 192 -13.07 3.78 -23.78
N ARG A 193 -13.94 3.14 -23.03
CA ARG A 193 -14.04 3.29 -21.57
C ARG A 193 -12.96 2.44 -20.91
N LEU A 194 -12.23 2.99 -19.95
CA LEU A 194 -11.08 2.35 -19.34
C LEU A 194 -11.38 1.96 -17.90
N ILE A 195 -11.36 0.66 -17.62
CA ILE A 195 -11.31 0.13 -16.26
C ILE A 195 -9.86 -0.17 -15.93
N GLY A 196 -9.33 0.33 -14.82
CA GLY A 196 -7.96 0.06 -14.40
C GLY A 196 -7.88 -0.66 -13.07
N SER A 197 -6.85 -1.49 -12.93
CA SER A 197 -6.44 -2.08 -11.66
C SER A 197 -4.93 -1.99 -11.52
N VAL A 198 -4.44 -1.53 -10.37
CA VAL A 198 -3.01 -1.39 -10.08
C VAL A 198 -2.62 -2.36 -8.98
N GLY A 199 -1.62 -3.20 -9.23
CA GLY A 199 -1.05 -4.08 -8.22
C GLY A 199 -0.26 -5.25 -8.80
N ARG A 200 0.50 -5.92 -7.91
CA ARG A 200 1.25 -7.14 -8.27
C ARG A 200 0.29 -8.23 -8.76
N LEU A 201 0.66 -8.91 -9.84
CA LEU A 201 -0.11 -10.03 -10.40
C LEU A 201 0.15 -11.31 -9.58
N ASN A 202 -0.53 -11.41 -8.44
CA ASN A 202 -0.40 -12.52 -7.51
C ASN A 202 -1.76 -13.00 -6.99
N TRP A 203 -1.74 -14.13 -6.30
CA TRP A 203 -2.97 -14.78 -5.83
C TRP A 203 -3.81 -13.90 -4.89
N THR A 204 -3.18 -13.02 -4.09
CA THR A 204 -3.92 -12.17 -3.14
C THR A 204 -4.75 -11.09 -3.82
N LYS A 205 -4.36 -10.65 -5.02
CA LYS A 205 -5.07 -9.60 -5.76
C LYS A 205 -6.19 -10.15 -6.66
N ASP A 206 -6.16 -11.46 -6.93
CA ASP A 206 -7.24 -12.19 -7.61
C ASP A 206 -7.71 -11.51 -8.90
N GLN A 207 -6.75 -11.12 -9.74
CA GLN A 207 -7.04 -10.54 -11.06
C GLN A 207 -7.81 -11.52 -11.96
N ALA A 208 -7.75 -12.83 -11.67
CA ALA A 208 -8.56 -13.82 -12.36
C ALA A 208 -10.06 -13.58 -12.14
N ASN A 209 -10.49 -13.26 -10.91
CA ASN A 209 -11.86 -12.84 -10.63
C ASN A 209 -12.23 -11.55 -11.36
N LEU A 210 -11.33 -10.56 -11.38
CA LEU A 210 -11.56 -9.31 -12.14
C LEU A 210 -11.70 -9.56 -13.65
N ILE A 211 -10.88 -10.42 -14.25
CA ILE A 211 -10.98 -10.77 -15.68
C ILE A 211 -12.33 -11.44 -15.99
N ARG A 212 -12.80 -12.35 -15.11
CA ARG A 212 -14.11 -12.99 -15.26
C ARG A 212 -15.26 -11.99 -15.14
N ALA A 213 -15.20 -11.11 -14.13
CA ALA A 213 -16.18 -10.04 -13.96
C ALA A 213 -16.19 -9.11 -15.19
N PHE A 214 -15.02 -8.74 -15.70
CA PHE A 214 -14.88 -7.88 -16.87
C PHE A 214 -15.46 -8.51 -18.14
N ALA A 215 -15.40 -9.84 -18.30
CA ALA A 215 -16.06 -10.51 -19.42
C ALA A 215 -17.57 -10.29 -19.44
N VAL A 216 -18.22 -10.27 -18.27
CA VAL A 216 -19.64 -9.92 -18.13
C VAL A 216 -19.88 -8.45 -18.45
N VAL A 217 -19.02 -7.54 -17.97
CA VAL A 217 -19.10 -6.11 -18.31
C VAL A 217 -19.04 -5.90 -19.82
N ARG A 218 -18.15 -6.60 -20.53
CA ARG A 218 -17.96 -6.48 -21.98
C ARG A 218 -19.19 -6.90 -22.79
N GLN A 219 -20.02 -7.82 -22.27
CA GLN A 219 -21.27 -8.20 -22.92
C GLN A 219 -22.32 -7.09 -22.84
N ARG A 220 -22.22 -6.22 -21.82
CA ARG A 220 -23.21 -5.17 -21.55
C ARG A 220 -22.77 -3.79 -22.05
N VAL A 221 -21.50 -3.46 -21.88
CA VAL A 221 -20.90 -2.18 -22.26
C VAL A 221 -19.96 -2.41 -23.44
N ALA A 222 -20.41 -1.97 -24.62
CA ALA A 222 -19.55 -1.93 -25.80
C ALA A 222 -18.36 -0.98 -25.58
N ASP A 223 -17.24 -1.25 -26.25
CA ASP A 223 -16.03 -0.40 -26.23
C ASP A 223 -15.46 -0.09 -24.83
N VAL A 224 -15.35 -1.11 -23.97
CA VAL A 224 -14.63 -1.02 -22.70
C VAL A 224 -13.34 -1.85 -22.75
N VAL A 225 -12.28 -1.35 -22.11
CA VAL A 225 -10.96 -1.99 -22.02
C VAL A 225 -10.55 -2.07 -20.55
N LEU A 226 -10.05 -3.24 -20.14
CA LEU A 226 -9.44 -3.46 -18.83
C LEU A 226 -7.93 -3.29 -18.92
N LEU A 227 -7.37 -2.38 -18.12
CA LEU A 227 -5.94 -2.15 -17.95
C LEU A 227 -5.48 -2.79 -16.64
N LEU A 228 -4.63 -3.81 -16.73
CA LEU A 228 -3.94 -4.41 -15.59
C LEU A 228 -2.53 -3.82 -15.51
N ILE A 229 -2.31 -2.98 -14.50
CA ILE A 229 -1.08 -2.21 -14.29
C ILE A 229 -0.29 -2.88 -13.16
N GLY A 230 0.81 -3.49 -13.52
CA GLY A 230 1.66 -4.26 -12.62
C GLY A 230 2.17 -5.53 -13.29
N ASP A 231 3.08 -6.20 -12.59
CA ASP A 231 3.64 -7.49 -12.99
C ASP A 231 3.63 -8.45 -11.81
N GLY A 232 3.89 -9.74 -12.05
CA GLY A 232 3.92 -10.75 -11.00
C GLY A 232 3.91 -12.17 -11.53
N GLU A 233 4.01 -13.10 -10.60
CA GLU A 233 4.16 -14.53 -10.92
C GLU A 233 2.98 -15.13 -11.68
N LEU A 234 1.80 -14.52 -11.63
CA LEU A 234 0.59 -15.02 -12.31
C LEU A 234 0.36 -14.40 -13.69
N ARG A 235 1.30 -13.60 -14.22
CA ARG A 235 1.09 -12.86 -15.46
C ARG A 235 0.70 -13.78 -16.62
N ALA A 236 1.46 -14.86 -16.83
CA ALA A 236 1.26 -15.76 -17.95
C ALA A 236 -0.11 -16.47 -17.88
N GLU A 237 -0.52 -16.93 -16.70
CA GLU A 237 -1.81 -17.58 -16.48
C GLU A 237 -2.98 -16.59 -16.70
N LEU A 238 -2.82 -15.34 -16.26
CA LEU A 238 -3.83 -14.29 -16.46
C LEU A 238 -3.96 -13.89 -17.93
N GLU A 239 -2.84 -13.80 -18.68
CA GLU A 239 -2.85 -13.55 -20.12
C GLU A 239 -3.58 -14.67 -20.88
N GLN A 240 -3.33 -15.94 -20.52
CA GLN A 240 -4.05 -17.09 -21.08
C GLN A 240 -5.55 -17.05 -20.77
N LEU A 241 -5.92 -16.75 -19.51
CA LEU A 241 -7.33 -16.61 -19.11
C LEU A 241 -8.03 -15.48 -19.88
N ALA A 242 -7.37 -14.33 -20.03
CA ALA A 242 -7.91 -13.20 -20.78
C ALA A 242 -8.12 -13.56 -22.26
N ALA A 243 -7.16 -14.24 -22.89
CA ALA A 243 -7.28 -14.68 -24.28
C ALA A 243 -8.42 -15.70 -24.47
N ALA A 244 -8.58 -16.64 -23.53
CA ALA A 244 -9.64 -17.64 -23.57
C ALA A 244 -11.04 -17.05 -23.33
N THR A 245 -11.14 -16.06 -22.44
CA THR A 245 -12.44 -15.46 -22.06
C THR A 245 -12.85 -14.35 -23.04
N MET A 246 -11.90 -13.64 -23.63
CA MET A 246 -12.11 -12.47 -24.51
C MET A 246 -11.07 -12.42 -25.64
N PRO A 247 -11.23 -13.24 -26.70
CA PRO A 247 -10.24 -13.35 -27.78
C PRO A 247 -10.03 -12.07 -28.61
N GLY A 248 -10.88 -11.04 -28.45
CA GLY A 248 -10.77 -9.74 -29.14
C GLY A 248 -9.81 -8.74 -28.48
N GLY A 249 -9.06 -9.12 -27.44
CA GLY A 249 -8.01 -8.28 -26.87
C GLY A 249 -8.53 -7.03 -26.16
N SER A 250 -9.55 -7.16 -25.28
CA SER A 250 -10.03 -6.06 -24.44
C SER A 250 -9.38 -5.99 -23.05
N VAL A 251 -8.38 -6.83 -22.78
CA VAL A 251 -7.54 -6.76 -21.58
C VAL A 251 -6.12 -6.39 -22.01
N ARG A 252 -5.51 -5.41 -21.34
CA ARG A 252 -4.14 -4.94 -21.59
C ARG A 252 -3.31 -5.11 -20.33
N PHE A 253 -2.23 -5.87 -20.45
CA PHE A 253 -1.23 -6.04 -19.39
C PHE A 253 -0.11 -5.03 -19.63
N LEU A 254 -0.04 -3.99 -18.79
CA LEU A 254 0.91 -2.90 -18.97
C LEU A 254 2.27 -3.15 -18.29
N GLY A 255 2.40 -4.27 -17.56
CA GLY A 255 3.59 -4.60 -16.79
C GLY A 255 3.81 -3.64 -15.62
N ASP A 256 5.01 -3.69 -15.03
CA ASP A 256 5.42 -2.74 -13.99
C ASP A 256 5.62 -1.34 -14.58
N ARG A 257 4.99 -0.34 -13.97
CA ARG A 257 4.92 1.05 -14.48
C ARG A 257 5.35 2.05 -13.41
N SER A 258 6.10 3.07 -13.81
CA SER A 258 6.45 4.21 -12.96
C SER A 258 5.52 5.41 -13.12
N ASP A 259 4.73 5.46 -14.18
CA ASP A 259 3.83 6.55 -14.56
C ASP A 259 2.38 6.30 -14.12
N VAL A 260 2.14 5.48 -13.09
CA VAL A 260 0.79 5.19 -12.56
C VAL A 260 0.00 6.47 -12.26
N ARG A 261 0.68 7.50 -11.75
CA ARG A 261 0.12 8.82 -11.46
C ARG A 261 -0.43 9.53 -12.70
N GLU A 262 0.11 9.25 -13.87
CA GLU A 262 -0.40 9.73 -15.16
C GLU A 262 -1.49 8.80 -15.71
N LEU A 263 -1.40 7.49 -15.47
CA LEU A 263 -2.35 6.52 -15.98
C LEU A 263 -3.72 6.63 -15.28
N LEU A 264 -3.73 6.69 -13.95
CA LEU A 264 -4.96 6.64 -13.16
C LEU A 264 -5.97 7.75 -13.52
N PRO A 265 -5.59 9.04 -13.62
CA PRO A 265 -6.55 10.08 -13.98
C PRO A 265 -7.26 9.83 -15.32
N GLY A 266 -6.61 9.15 -16.26
CA GLY A 266 -7.16 8.85 -17.57
C GLY A 266 -8.18 7.70 -17.60
N LEU A 267 -8.40 7.02 -16.47
CA LEU A 267 -9.37 5.94 -16.33
C LEU A 267 -10.80 6.44 -16.20
N ASP A 268 -11.76 5.57 -16.49
CA ASP A 268 -13.19 5.81 -16.27
C ASP A 268 -13.70 5.10 -15.01
N LEU A 269 -13.02 4.05 -14.57
CA LEU A 269 -13.34 3.27 -13.37
C LEU A 269 -12.06 2.63 -12.80
N PHE A 270 -11.91 2.63 -11.48
CA PHE A 270 -10.90 1.81 -10.81
C PHE A 270 -11.56 0.57 -10.19
N ALA A 271 -10.97 -0.60 -10.42
CA ALA A 271 -11.45 -1.86 -9.88
C ALA A 271 -10.37 -2.61 -9.10
N LEU A 272 -10.72 -3.13 -7.92
CA LEU A 272 -9.82 -3.95 -7.08
C LEU A 272 -10.54 -5.22 -6.61
N SER A 273 -10.00 -6.39 -6.98
CA SER A 273 -10.61 -7.71 -6.76
C SER A 273 -9.99 -8.53 -5.62
N SER A 274 -9.16 -7.92 -4.78
CA SER A 274 -8.30 -8.63 -3.84
C SER A 274 -9.06 -9.57 -2.89
N LEU A 275 -8.44 -10.70 -2.55
CA LEU A 275 -8.89 -11.62 -1.49
C LEU A 275 -8.42 -11.16 -0.10
N SER A 276 -7.34 -10.40 -0.04
CA SER A 276 -6.79 -9.86 1.21
C SER A 276 -6.02 -8.59 0.94
N GLU A 277 -6.28 -7.55 1.73
CA GLU A 277 -5.57 -6.28 1.70
C GLU A 277 -5.25 -5.81 3.12
N GLY A 278 -4.10 -5.15 3.29
CA GLY A 278 -3.83 -4.39 4.51
C GLY A 278 -4.58 -3.06 4.44
N TYR A 279 -3.91 -2.05 3.88
CA TYR A 279 -4.50 -0.76 3.54
C TYR A 279 -3.99 -0.36 2.15
N SER A 280 -4.86 -0.45 1.15
CA SER A 280 -4.45 -0.47 -0.25
C SER A 280 -4.01 0.92 -0.73
N MET A 281 -2.72 1.06 -1.02
CA MET A 281 -2.16 2.28 -1.64
C MET A 281 -2.88 2.58 -2.96
N ALA A 282 -3.16 1.56 -3.78
CA ALA A 282 -3.83 1.75 -5.07
C ALA A 282 -5.26 2.32 -4.93
N LEU A 283 -5.98 2.02 -3.83
CA LEU A 283 -7.27 2.65 -3.55
C LEU A 283 -7.11 4.13 -3.17
N LEU A 284 -6.10 4.46 -2.35
CA LEU A 284 -5.80 5.86 -2.04
C LEU A 284 -5.45 6.65 -3.31
N GLU A 285 -4.62 6.07 -4.18
CA GLU A 285 -4.22 6.66 -5.46
C GLU A 285 -5.42 6.84 -6.40
N ALA A 286 -6.36 5.89 -6.41
CA ALA A 286 -7.61 6.00 -7.16
C ALA A 286 -8.54 7.11 -6.60
N CYS A 287 -8.69 7.19 -5.27
CA CYS A 287 -9.39 8.29 -4.61
C CYS A 287 -8.76 9.63 -4.96
N ALA A 288 -7.43 9.72 -4.90
CA ALA A 288 -6.71 10.93 -5.29
C ALA A 288 -6.88 11.23 -6.78
N SER A 289 -7.06 10.24 -7.64
CA SER A 289 -7.36 10.48 -9.06
C SER A 289 -8.84 10.83 -9.32
N ALA A 290 -9.64 11.04 -8.26
CA ALA A 290 -11.08 11.28 -8.32
C ALA A 290 -11.84 10.22 -9.13
N LEU A 291 -11.36 8.98 -9.11
CA LEU A 291 -11.99 7.89 -9.85
C LEU A 291 -13.16 7.29 -9.08
N PRO A 292 -14.25 6.92 -9.78
CA PRO A 292 -15.20 5.97 -9.22
C PRO A 292 -14.51 4.63 -8.96
N ILE A 293 -14.79 4.03 -7.81
CA ILE A 293 -14.12 2.81 -7.34
C ILE A 293 -15.12 1.68 -7.12
N VAL A 294 -14.78 0.49 -7.59
CA VAL A 294 -15.37 -0.78 -7.14
C VAL A 294 -14.26 -1.62 -6.52
N ALA A 295 -14.42 -2.04 -5.27
CA ALA A 295 -13.42 -2.83 -4.56
C ALA A 295 -14.07 -3.99 -3.79
N THR A 296 -13.30 -5.05 -3.52
CA THR A 296 -13.75 -6.10 -2.61
C THR A 296 -13.72 -5.64 -1.15
N ALA A 297 -14.71 -6.09 -0.36
CA ALA A 297 -14.86 -5.80 1.06
C ALA A 297 -13.92 -6.66 1.93
N VAL A 298 -12.61 -6.48 1.75
CA VAL A 298 -11.57 -7.23 2.48
C VAL A 298 -10.60 -6.31 3.21
N GLY A 299 -10.16 -6.74 4.39
CA GLY A 299 -9.16 -6.04 5.18
C GLY A 299 -9.49 -4.56 5.38
N GLY A 300 -8.54 -3.66 5.11
CA GLY A 300 -8.73 -2.22 5.24
C GLY A 300 -9.42 -1.53 4.06
N ASN A 301 -9.90 -2.27 3.04
CA ASN A 301 -10.59 -1.63 1.91
C ASN A 301 -11.84 -0.87 2.36
N GLY A 302 -12.59 -1.42 3.33
CA GLY A 302 -13.79 -0.77 3.87
C GLY A 302 -13.53 0.49 4.72
N GLU A 303 -12.28 0.71 5.10
CA GLU A 303 -11.85 1.94 5.79
C GLU A 303 -11.53 3.06 4.78
N ILE A 304 -11.27 2.71 3.51
CA ILE A 304 -10.98 3.65 2.40
C ILE A 304 -12.25 3.92 1.58
N VAL A 305 -12.93 2.85 1.15
CA VAL A 305 -14.11 2.88 0.31
C VAL A 305 -15.33 2.52 1.16
N ARG A 306 -16.32 3.40 1.20
CA ARG A 306 -17.58 3.23 1.92
C ARG A 306 -18.72 3.14 0.91
N GLU A 307 -19.49 2.05 0.97
CA GLU A 307 -20.59 1.76 0.04
C GLU A 307 -21.53 2.96 -0.11
N GLY A 308 -21.75 3.42 -1.34
CA GLY A 308 -22.66 4.51 -1.67
C GLY A 308 -22.18 5.92 -1.27
N VAL A 309 -21.04 6.02 -0.58
CA VAL A 309 -20.47 7.31 -0.16
C VAL A 309 -19.39 7.75 -1.15
N ASN A 310 -18.35 6.95 -1.36
CA ASN A 310 -17.21 7.28 -2.22
C ASN A 310 -16.78 6.11 -3.13
N GLY A 311 -17.61 5.06 -3.24
CA GLY A 311 -17.40 3.93 -4.13
C GLY A 311 -18.35 2.78 -3.81
N LYS A 312 -18.05 1.61 -4.37
CA LYS A 312 -18.79 0.36 -4.15
C LYS A 312 -17.90 -0.73 -3.58
N LEU A 313 -18.44 -1.47 -2.62
CA LEU A 313 -17.85 -2.65 -2.02
C LEU A 313 -18.64 -3.90 -2.41
N VAL A 314 -17.93 -4.95 -2.81
CA VAL A 314 -18.51 -6.25 -3.17
C VAL A 314 -17.85 -7.38 -2.39
N PRO A 315 -18.48 -8.56 -2.25
CA PRO A 315 -17.83 -9.73 -1.69
C PRO A 315 -16.56 -10.12 -2.49
N ALA A 316 -15.56 -10.67 -1.79
CA ALA A 316 -14.37 -11.22 -2.45
C ALA A 316 -14.70 -12.54 -3.18
N ALA A 317 -13.93 -12.84 -4.24
CA ALA A 317 -14.12 -14.02 -5.09
C ALA A 317 -15.51 -14.13 -5.75
N ASP A 318 -16.24 -13.02 -5.86
CA ASP A 318 -17.56 -12.94 -6.51
C ASP A 318 -17.46 -12.10 -7.79
N ALA A 319 -17.34 -12.77 -8.93
CA ALA A 319 -17.20 -12.13 -10.23
C ALA A 319 -18.48 -11.42 -10.66
N ASP A 320 -19.64 -11.98 -10.30
CA ASP A 320 -20.95 -11.46 -10.73
C ASP A 320 -21.30 -10.19 -9.97
N ALA A 321 -21.08 -10.17 -8.64
CA ALA A 321 -21.25 -8.96 -7.84
C ALA A 321 -20.28 -7.85 -8.30
N LEU A 322 -19.02 -8.22 -8.57
CA LEU A 322 -18.02 -7.27 -9.08
C LEU A 322 -18.42 -6.71 -10.45
N ALA A 323 -18.90 -7.55 -11.36
CA ALA A 323 -19.39 -7.13 -12.67
C ALA A 323 -20.61 -6.20 -12.57
N ALA A 324 -21.60 -6.56 -11.76
CA ALA A 324 -22.82 -5.77 -11.55
C ALA A 324 -22.49 -4.37 -11.01
N ALA A 325 -21.57 -4.27 -10.05
CA ALA A 325 -21.13 -3.00 -9.50
C ALA A 325 -20.37 -2.15 -10.54
N MET A 326 -19.50 -2.76 -11.36
CA MET A 326 -18.81 -2.05 -12.44
C MET A 326 -19.79 -1.54 -13.50
N ILE A 327 -20.75 -2.37 -13.94
CA ILE A 327 -21.79 -1.99 -14.90
C ILE A 327 -22.61 -0.82 -14.36
N ALA A 328 -23.05 -0.88 -13.10
CA ALA A 328 -23.87 0.18 -12.51
C ALA A 328 -23.18 1.55 -12.55
N LEU A 329 -21.87 1.61 -12.25
CA LEU A 329 -21.12 2.88 -12.31
C LEU A 329 -20.81 3.30 -13.75
N LEU A 330 -20.60 2.36 -14.66
CA LEU A 330 -20.44 2.67 -16.08
C LEU A 330 -21.76 3.21 -16.67
N GLU A 331 -22.92 2.67 -16.31
CA GLU A 331 -24.22 3.12 -16.84
C GLU A 331 -24.75 4.40 -16.16
N ALA A 332 -24.17 4.83 -15.03
CA ALA A 332 -24.53 6.06 -14.33
C ALA A 332 -23.35 7.04 -14.18
N PRO A 333 -22.88 7.71 -15.25
CA PRO A 333 -21.69 8.56 -15.23
C PRO A 333 -21.75 9.71 -14.21
N ALA A 334 -22.91 10.34 -14.02
CA ALA A 334 -23.07 11.43 -13.05
C ALA A 334 -22.84 10.95 -11.62
N THR A 335 -23.45 9.81 -11.23
CA THR A 335 -23.22 9.17 -9.93
C THR A 335 -21.77 8.74 -9.78
N ALA A 336 -21.16 8.16 -10.82
CA ALA A 336 -19.77 7.74 -10.78
C ALA A 336 -18.81 8.92 -10.54
N GLN A 337 -19.04 10.06 -11.23
CA GLN A 337 -18.26 11.29 -11.03
C GLN A 337 -18.44 11.85 -9.61
N GLU A 338 -19.67 11.84 -9.08
CA GLU A 338 -19.93 12.31 -7.71
C GLU A 338 -19.21 11.43 -6.66
N LEU A 339 -19.26 10.11 -6.81
CA LEU A 339 -18.54 9.18 -5.93
C LEU A 339 -17.03 9.39 -6.01
N GLY A 340 -16.48 9.59 -7.22
CA GLY A 340 -15.07 9.90 -7.42
C GLY A 340 -14.64 11.20 -6.74
N ALA A 341 -15.44 12.26 -6.86
CA ALA A 341 -15.19 13.54 -6.20
C ALA A 341 -15.24 13.43 -4.67
N ARG A 342 -16.19 12.66 -4.12
CA ARG A 342 -16.24 12.36 -2.68
C ARG A 342 -15.04 11.53 -2.22
N GLY A 343 -14.56 10.61 -3.06
CA GLY A 343 -13.32 9.86 -2.83
C GLY A 343 -12.10 10.78 -2.73
N ARG A 344 -11.99 11.75 -3.64
CA ARG A 344 -10.94 12.78 -3.62
C ARG A 344 -10.97 13.61 -2.33
N ALA A 345 -12.14 14.15 -1.98
CA ALA A 345 -12.29 14.95 -0.77
C ALA A 345 -11.94 14.14 0.50
N TRP A 346 -12.35 12.86 0.55
CA TRP A 346 -12.01 11.98 1.66
C TRP A 346 -10.50 11.72 1.78
N VAL A 347 -9.80 11.44 0.67
CA VAL A 347 -8.36 11.14 0.73
C VAL A 347 -7.54 12.38 1.10
N GLU A 348 -7.97 13.58 0.69
CA GLU A 348 -7.35 14.84 1.11
C GLU A 348 -7.45 15.05 2.62
N ALA A 349 -8.60 14.70 3.22
CA ALA A 349 -8.84 14.85 4.65
C ALA A 349 -8.17 13.76 5.51
N GLU A 350 -8.26 12.48 5.09
CA GLU A 350 -7.96 11.33 5.96
C GLU A 350 -6.83 10.43 5.47
N GLY A 351 -6.60 10.40 4.15
CA GLY A 351 -5.66 9.50 3.46
C GLY A 351 -4.41 10.20 2.91
N SER A 352 -4.13 11.43 3.37
CA SER A 352 -2.97 12.21 2.95
C SER A 352 -1.69 11.82 3.70
N LEU A 353 -0.54 12.07 3.07
CA LEU A 353 0.77 11.84 3.67
C LEU A 353 0.95 12.65 4.96
N GLU A 354 0.46 13.89 4.97
CA GLU A 354 0.46 14.80 6.10
C GLU A 354 -0.30 14.19 7.28
N ARG A 355 -1.49 13.63 7.03
CA ARG A 355 -2.31 12.99 8.06
C ARG A 355 -1.63 11.75 8.61
N MET A 356 -1.05 10.92 7.75
CA MET A 356 -0.26 9.75 8.18
C MET A 356 0.96 10.16 9.01
N ALA A 357 1.71 11.17 8.58
CA ALA A 357 2.90 11.63 9.29
C ALA A 357 2.55 12.19 10.68
N ALA A 358 1.46 12.95 10.80
CA ALA A 358 0.96 13.45 12.08
C ALA A 358 0.59 12.30 13.05
N ARG A 359 -0.09 11.25 12.57
CA ARG A 359 -0.39 10.05 13.38
C ARG A 359 0.89 9.37 13.89
N TYR A 360 1.92 9.25 13.04
CA TYR A 360 3.21 8.72 13.47
C TYR A 360 3.94 9.64 14.46
N GLU A 361 3.86 10.95 14.29
CA GLU A 361 4.47 11.91 15.20
C GLU A 361 3.89 11.79 16.62
N SER A 362 2.56 11.75 16.76
CA SER A 362 1.90 11.47 18.04
C SER A 362 2.36 10.14 18.65
N LEU A 363 2.51 9.10 17.82
CA LEU A 363 2.98 7.79 18.26
C LEU A 363 4.43 7.82 18.79
N TYR A 364 5.30 8.62 18.16
CA TYR A 364 6.67 8.83 18.59
C TYR A 364 6.77 9.61 19.91
N ARG A 365 5.88 10.60 20.10
CA ARG A 365 5.76 11.35 21.36
C ARG A 365 5.12 10.55 22.49
N GLY A 366 4.52 9.41 22.18
CA GLY A 366 3.83 8.57 23.14
C GLY A 366 2.46 9.09 23.57
N GLU A 367 1.90 10.01 22.77
CA GLU A 367 0.53 10.45 22.90
C GLU A 367 -0.39 9.25 22.60
N ARG A 368 -1.38 9.00 23.45
CA ARG A 368 -2.43 8.02 23.14
C ARG A 368 -3.42 8.70 22.24
N GLU A 369 -3.79 8.06 21.12
CA GLU A 369 -5.02 8.45 20.42
C GLU A 369 -6.17 8.44 21.44
N PRO A 370 -7.03 9.46 21.47
CA PRO A 370 -8.28 9.34 22.20
C PRO A 370 -8.95 8.07 21.69
N ALA A 371 -9.29 7.16 22.60
CA ALA A 371 -10.01 5.95 22.24
C ALA A 371 -11.24 6.37 21.44
N ASP A 372 -11.34 5.89 20.20
CA ASP A 372 -12.49 6.13 19.32
C ASP A 372 -13.78 5.93 20.14
N ALA A 373 -14.56 7.00 20.26
CA ALA A 373 -15.81 7.05 21.02
C ALA A 373 -16.94 6.32 20.31
#